data_AF-A0A0A0EJR7-F1
#
_entry.id   AF-A0A0A0EJR7-F1
#
_cell.length_a   1.000
_cell.length_b   1.000
_cell.length_c   1.000
_cell.angle_alpha   90.00
_cell.angle_beta   90.00
_cell.angle_gamma   90.00
#
_symmetry.space_group_name_H-M   'P 1'
#
loop_
_entity.id
_entity.type
_entity.pdbx_description
1 polymer ?
#
loop_
_entity_poly.entity_id
_entity_poly.type
_entity_poly.pdbx_seq_one_letter_code
_entity_poly.pdbx_strand_id
1 'polypeptide(L)' 'MTTATLTGSTVRLTLHTWSETFPLELLPSRIALYRGLRDRDGGAYAAIYEPTVAALEDLEQGDSKSVGTSGEKPQVEG' A
#
# COMPACT_ATOMS: atom_id res chain seq x y z
N MET A 1 -8.13 -5.01 1.25
CA MET A 1 -6.74 -5.47 1.32
C MET A 1 -5.94 -4.50 0.48
N THR A 2 -4.87 -3.92 1.01
CA THR A 2 -3.98 -3.04 0.25
C THR A 2 -2.78 -3.85 -0.22
N THR A 3 -2.50 -3.81 -1.52
CA THR A 3 -1.35 -4.51 -2.12
C THR A 3 -0.65 -3.63 -3.14
N ALA A 4 0.67 -3.67 -3.16
CA ALA A 4 1.50 -3.04 -4.19
C ALA A 4 2.29 -4.12 -4.92
N THR A 5 2.30 -4.10 -6.25
CA THR A 5 3.05 -5.05 -7.07
C THR A 5 3.85 -4.32 -8.14
N LEU A 6 5.09 -4.74 -8.36
CA LEU A 6 5.93 -4.24 -9.45
C LEU A 6 5.85 -5.18 -10.65
N THR A 7 5.50 -4.65 -11.81
CA THR A 7 5.50 -5.36 -13.09
C THR A 7 6.42 -4.62 -14.05
N GLY A 8 7.63 -5.13 -14.24
CA GLY A 8 8.67 -4.45 -15.00
C GLY A 8 9.07 -3.12 -14.32
N SER A 9 8.75 -2.00 -14.96
CA SER A 9 9.03 -0.63 -14.47
C SER A 9 7.78 0.08 -13.93
N THR A 10 6.70 -0.67 -13.66
CA THR A 10 5.40 -0.10 -13.31
C THR A 10 4.88 -0.71 -12.02
N VAL A 11 4.49 0.14 -11.08
CA VAL A 11 3.87 -0.24 -9.81
C VAL A 11 2.36 -0.19 -9.96
N ARG A 12 1.68 -1.28 -9.58
CA ARG A 12 0.23 -1.35 -9.42
C ARG A 12 -0.09 -1.37 -7.94
N LEU A 13 -0.83 -0.36 -7.49
CA LEU A 13 -1.33 -0.26 -6.12
C LEU A 13 -2.84 -0.55 -6.13
N THR A 14 -3.27 -1.52 -5.34
CA THR A 14 -4.69 -1.88 -5.19
C THR A 14 -5.11 -1.60 -3.77
N LEU A 15 -6.17 -0.81 -3.59
CA LEU A 15 -6.82 -0.51 -2.32
C LEU A 15 -8.22 -1.14 -2.31
N HIS A 16 -8.93 -1.00 -1.19
CA HIS A 16 -10.27 -1.56 -1.02
C HIS A 16 -11.30 -1.10 -2.06
N THR A 17 -11.24 0.16 -2.51
CA THR A 17 -12.28 0.77 -3.35
C THR A 17 -11.77 1.22 -4.72
N TRP A 18 -10.46 1.21 -4.94
CA TRP A 18 -9.85 1.66 -6.20
C TRP A 18 -8.45 1.08 -6.37
N SER A 19 -7.91 1.21 -7.57
CA SER A 19 -6.52 0.87 -7.88
C SER A 19 -5.88 1.98 -8.71
N GLU A 20 -4.58 2.17 -8.56
CA GLU A 20 -3.78 2.99 -9.45
C GLU A 20 -2.59 2.22 -10.01
N THR A 21 -2.01 2.81 -11.04
CA THR A 21 -0.81 2.33 -11.67
C THR A 21 0.08 3.52 -11.97
N PHE A 22 1.35 3.45 -11.58
CA PHE A 22 2.32 4.53 -11.78
C PHE A 22 3.71 3.95 -12.04
N PRO A 23 4.61 4.68 -12.73
CA PRO A 23 5.97 4.21 -12.98
C PRO A 23 6.80 4.15 -11.69
N LEU A 24 7.71 3.17 -11.63
CA LEU A 24 8.57 2.90 -10.47
C LEU A 24 9.41 4.13 -10.05
N GLU A 25 9.79 4.98 -11.01
CA GLU A 25 10.51 6.23 -10.73
C GLU A 25 9.75 7.19 -9.81
N LEU A 26 8.41 7.08 -9.77
CA LEU A 26 7.56 7.89 -8.89
C LEU A 26 7.33 7.25 -7.52
N LEU A 27 7.81 6.03 -7.27
CA LEU A 27 7.64 5.33 -6.01
C LEU A 27 8.05 6.18 -4.78
N PRO A 28 9.25 6.80 -4.71
CA PRO A 28 9.62 7.62 -3.55
C PRO A 28 8.67 8.81 -3.35
N SER A 29 8.25 9.46 -4.44
CA SER A 29 7.28 10.56 -4.39
C SER A 29 5.91 10.12 -3.90
N ARG A 30 5.48 8.89 -4.26
CA ARG A 30 4.21 8.31 -3.80
C ARG A 30 4.26 7.92 -2.33
N ILE A 31 5.37 7.35 -1.85
CA ILE A 31 5.58 7.06 -0.43
C ILE A 31 5.48 8.36 0.38
N ALA A 32 6.14 9.43 -0.06
CA ALA A 32 6.08 10.73 0.60
C ALA A 32 4.65 11.31 0.65
N LEU A 33 3.92 11.22 -0.47
CA LEU A 33 2.52 11.66 -0.55
C LEU A 33 1.64 10.91 0.47
N TYR A 34 1.71 9.57 0.49
CA TYR A 34 0.89 8.75 1.37
C TYR A 34 1.29 8.86 2.84
N ARG A 35 2.58 9.06 3.15
CA ARG A 35 3.02 9.43 4.50
C ARG A 35 2.43 10.77 4.94
N GLY A 36 2.44 11.77 4.06
CA GLY A 36 1.82 13.07 4.35
C GLY A 36 0.32 12.95 4.60
N LEU A 37 -0.39 12.13 3.81
CA LEU A 37 -1.81 11.85 4.03
C LEU A 37 -2.08 11.09 5.33
N ARG A 38 -1.23 10.10 5.68
CA ARG A 38 -1.30 9.35 6.94
C ARG A 38 -1.20 10.28 8.14
N ASP A 39 -0.26 11.23 8.11
CA ASP A 39 0.03 12.15 9.23
C ASP A 39 -0.93 13.35 9.28
N ARG A 40 -1.69 13.57 8.21
CA ARG A 40 -2.64 14.68 8.10
C ARG A 40 -3.68 14.63 9.22
N ASP A 41 -4.08 15.82 9.66
CA ASP A 41 -5.13 15.99 10.69
C ASP A 41 -4.81 15.25 12.00
N GLY A 42 -3.53 15.24 12.38
CA GLY A 42 -3.09 14.55 13.60
C GLY A 42 -3.19 13.03 13.53
N GLY A 43 -3.15 12.46 12.33
CA GLY A 43 -3.24 11.01 12.13
C GLY A 43 -4.66 10.49 11.97
N ALA A 44 -5.67 11.35 11.75
CA ALA A 44 -7.05 10.91 11.52
C ALA A 44 -7.18 9.90 10.36
N TYR A 45 -6.27 9.96 9.39
CA TYR A 45 -6.23 9.05 8.24
C TYR A 45 -5.18 7.95 8.37
N ALA A 46 -4.56 7.78 9.55
CA ALA A 46 -3.51 6.79 9.75
C ALA A 46 -3.99 5.37 9.43
N ALA A 47 -5.15 4.97 9.96
CA ALA A 47 -5.73 3.65 9.71
C ALA A 47 -6.05 3.37 8.21
N ILE A 48 -6.19 4.41 7.40
CA ILE A 48 -6.51 4.31 5.97
C ILE A 48 -5.22 4.18 5.15
N TYR A 49 -4.22 5.02 5.44
CA TYR A 49 -3.01 5.13 4.62
C TYR A 49 -1.79 4.38 5.16
N GLU A 50 -1.73 4.03 6.45
CA GLU A 50 -0.67 3.19 7.02
C GLU A 50 -0.43 1.90 6.22
N PRO A 51 -1.44 1.07 5.88
CA PRO A 51 -1.20 -0.14 5.07
C PRO A 51 -0.72 0.18 3.65
N THR A 52 -1.07 1.36 3.13
CA THR A 52 -0.59 1.81 1.80
C THR A 52 0.88 2.21 1.85
N VAL A 53 1.28 2.96 2.86
CA VAL A 53 2.69 3.32 3.07
C VAL A 53 3.53 2.07 3.27
N ALA A 54 3.08 1.15 4.13
CA ALA A 54 3.79 -0.11 4.39
C ALA A 54 4.00 -0.95 3.11
N ALA A 55 2.96 -1.11 2.29
CA ALA A 55 3.06 -1.87 1.04
C ALA A 55 4.02 -1.23 0.01
N LEU A 56 4.09 0.11 -0.04
CA LEU A 56 4.99 0.81 -0.95
C LEU A 56 6.45 0.80 -0.44
N GLU A 57 6.67 0.94 0.87
CA GLU A 57 7.99 0.85 1.49
C GLU A 57 8.56 -0.57 1.38
N ASP A 58 7.73 -1.61 1.54
CA ASP A 58 8.12 -3.02 1.32
C ASP A 58 8.55 -3.26 -0.13
N LEU A 59 7.82 -2.68 -1.09
CA LEU A 59 8.16 -2.74 -2.51
C LEU A 59 9.48 -2.02 -2.83
N GLU A 60 9.78 -0.90 -2.16
CA GLU A 60 11.04 -0.17 -2.31
C GLU A 60 12.23 -0.98 -1.77
N GLN A 61 12.03 -1.67 -0.65
CA GLN A 61 13.08 -2.45 0.04
C GLN A 61 13.39 -3.80 -0.66
N GLY A 62 12.56 -4.22 -1.61
CA GLY A 62 12.91 -5.26 -2.58
C GLY A 62 12.44 -6.67 -2.25
N ASP A 63 11.51 -6.86 -1.32
CA ASP A 63 10.83 -8.15 -1.20
C ASP A 63 9.71 -8.21 -2.25
N SER A 64 10.07 -8.60 -3.47
CA SER A 64 9.13 -8.83 -4.58
C SER A 64 8.20 -10.02 -4.35
N LYS A 65 7.91 -10.37 -3.08
CA LYS A 65 7.15 -11.54 -2.68
C LYS A 65 5.96 -11.13 -1.81
N SER A 66 4.97 -10.52 -2.47
CA SER A 66 3.56 -10.60 -2.10
C SER A 66 3.29 -10.61 -0.59
N VAL A 67 3.62 -9.53 0.13
CA VAL A 67 3.17 -9.40 1.52
C VAL A 67 1.68 -9.06 1.52
N GLY A 68 0.86 -10.09 1.39
CA GLY A 68 -0.51 -10.03 1.86
C GLY A 68 -0.45 -9.95 3.37
N THR A 69 -0.59 -8.76 3.96
CA THR A 69 -0.85 -8.64 5.39
C THR A 69 -2.20 -9.28 5.65
N SER A 70 -2.15 -10.56 6.01
CA SER A 70 -3.25 -11.35 6.54
C SER A 70 -3.67 -10.73 7.86
N GLY A 71 -4.58 -9.75 7.79
CA GLY A 71 -5.51 -9.47 8.86
C GLY A 71 -6.59 -10.54 8.83
N GLU A 72 -6.22 -11.76 9.23
CA GLU A 72 -7.19 -12.84 9.44
C GLU A 72 -8.13 -12.46 10.58
N LYS A 73 -9.44 -12.38 10.29
CA LYS A 73 -10.41 -12.97 11.19
C LYS A 73 -10.95 -14.23 10.52
N PRO A 74 -10.86 -15.40 11.15
CA PRO A 74 -11.58 -16.58 10.72
C PRO A 74 -12.97 -16.55 11.34
N GLN A 75 -14.04 -16.73 10.57
CA GLN A 75 -15.36 -17.23 10.99
C GLN A 75 -16.41 -16.95 9.90
N VAL A 76 -17.39 -17.79 9.56
CA VAL A 76 -17.70 -19.21 9.70
C VAL A 76 -18.84 -19.45 8.69
N GLU A 77 -18.97 -20.70 8.27
CA GLU A 77 -20.11 -21.30 7.58
C GLU A 77 -21.47 -20.93 8.19
N GLY A 78 -22.50 -20.85 7.33
CA GLY A 78 -23.92 -20.73 7.67
C GLY A 78 -24.78 -20.99 6.46
#